data_AF-A0AAD9R438-F1
#
_entry.id   AF-A0AAD9R438-F1
#
_cell.length_a   1.000
_cell.length_b   1.000
_cell.length_c   1.000
_cell.angle_alpha   90.00
_cell.angle_beta   90.00
_cell.angle_gamma   90.00
#
_symmetry.space_group_name_H-M   'P 1'
#
loop_
_entity.id
_entity.type
_entity.pdbx_description
1 polymer ?
#
loop_
_entity_poly.entity_id
_entity_poly.type
_entity_poly.pdbx_seq_one_letter_code
_entity_poly.pdbx_strand_id
1 'polypeptide(L)'
;MKKHLIASAMSHLKMQSAEIQRLRREIHEKEREKSTRKLEEKSAVSFDWEVEQCGELTRPITSDTFSTGENKWRCLITEKNNLLFQLVSSRDPQTVQIRILKEKSQEKELFVLQQATLKEGEMWGLNMPDIDNWIGDNGKLKITVIIYTLKF
;
A
#
# COMPACT_ATOMS: atom_id res chain seq x y z
N MET A 1 10.04 54.38 -27.58
CA MET A 1 9.07 53.73 -26.66
C MET A 1 8.90 52.22 -26.93
N LYS A 2 8.53 51.78 -28.14
CA LYS A 2 8.32 50.34 -28.47
C LYS A 2 9.52 49.41 -28.21
N LYS A 3 10.76 49.88 -28.43
CA LYS A 3 12.00 49.08 -28.20
C LYS A 3 12.21 48.70 -26.72
N HIS A 4 11.89 49.59 -25.78
CA HIS A 4 12.03 49.31 -24.35
C HIS A 4 10.97 48.31 -23.87
N LEU A 5 9.75 48.39 -24.40
CA LEU A 5 8.68 47.45 -24.07
C LEU A 5 9.02 46.01 -24.50
N ILE A 6 9.58 45.85 -25.70
CA ILE A 6 10.01 44.55 -26.23
C ILE A 6 11.20 43.99 -25.42
N ALA A 7 12.16 44.85 -25.04
CA ALA A 7 13.28 44.46 -24.19
C ALA A 7 12.83 43.99 -22.80
N SER A 8 11.88 44.70 -22.17
CA SER A 8 11.29 44.30 -20.88
C SER A 8 10.52 42.98 -20.99
N ALA A 9 9.73 42.78 -22.05
CA ALA A 9 9.01 41.52 -22.27
C ALA A 9 9.97 40.32 -22.46
N MET A 10 11.05 40.50 -23.23
CA MET A 10 12.07 39.46 -23.40
C MET A 10 12.84 39.18 -22.10
N SER A 11 13.14 40.21 -21.31
CA SER A 11 13.78 40.04 -19.99
C SER A 11 12.89 39.26 -19.02
N HIS A 12 11.59 39.58 -18.98
CA HIS A 12 10.62 38.87 -18.14
C HIS A 12 10.46 37.40 -18.56
N LEU A 13 10.37 37.14 -19.87
CA LEU A 13 10.27 35.77 -20.41
C LEU A 13 11.54 34.96 -20.10
N LYS A 14 12.72 35.58 -20.18
CA LYS A 14 14.00 34.95 -19.80
C LYS A 14 14.07 34.63 -18.30
N MET A 15 13.48 35.47 -17.46
CA MET A 15 13.43 35.24 -16.02
C MET A 15 12.49 34.08 -15.67
N GLN A 16 11.32 34.03 -16.29
CA GLN A 16 10.37 32.93 -16.12
C GLN A 16 10.95 31.60 -16.60
N SER A 17 11.65 31.57 -17.74
CA SER A 17 12.27 30.34 -18.24
C SER A 17 13.40 29.85 -17.34
N ALA A 18 14.19 30.76 -16.76
CA ALA A 18 15.21 30.42 -15.77
C ALA A 18 14.60 29.80 -14.50
N GLU A 19 13.49 30.36 -14.01
CA GLU A 19 12.81 29.84 -12.82
C GLU A 19 12.19 28.46 -13.08
N ILE A 20 11.57 28.25 -14.25
CA ILE A 20 11.07 26.92 -14.66
C ILE A 20 12.21 25.90 -14.71
N GLN A 21 13.37 26.28 -15.25
CA GLN A 21 14.54 25.39 -15.29
C GLN A 21 15.08 25.06 -13.90
N ARG A 22 15.09 26.04 -12.99
CA ARG A 22 15.46 25.83 -11.59
C ARG A 22 14.52 24.84 -10.90
N LEU A 23 13.20 25.06 -11.00
CA LEU A 23 12.20 24.17 -10.41
C LEU A 23 12.30 22.74 -10.95
N ARG A 24 12.54 22.58 -12.26
CA ARG A 24 12.78 21.26 -12.86
C ARG A 24 14.01 20.58 -12.28
N ARG A 25 15.09 21.33 -12.01
CA ARG A 25 16.30 20.79 -11.38
C ARG A 25 16.05 20.37 -9.94
N GLU A 26 15.36 21.19 -9.16
CA GLU A 26 14.98 20.86 -7.78
C GLU A 26 14.08 19.62 -7.71
N ILE A 27 13.14 19.46 -8.65
CA ILE A 27 12.33 18.23 -8.78
C ILE A 27 13.23 17.04 -9.09
N HIS A 28 14.12 17.16 -10.08
CA HIS A 28 15.01 16.07 -10.47
C HIS A 28 15.96 15.67 -9.34
N GLU A 29 16.50 16.62 -8.57
CA GLU A 29 17.32 16.36 -7.39
C GLU A 29 16.51 15.65 -6.30
N LYS A 30 15.29 16.12 -5.99
CA LYS A 30 14.39 15.45 -5.04
C LYS A 30 14.00 14.04 -5.48
N GLU A 31 13.76 13.83 -6.76
CA GLU A 31 13.48 12.50 -7.32
C GLU A 31 14.71 11.58 -7.25
N ARG A 32 15.90 12.12 -7.51
CA ARG A 32 17.17 11.39 -7.39
C ARG A 32 17.47 11.02 -5.93
N GLU A 33 17.29 11.94 -4.99
CA GLU A 33 17.42 11.70 -3.55
C GLU A 33 16.40 10.66 -3.05
N LYS A 34 15.15 10.72 -3.55
CA LYS A 34 14.13 9.72 -3.26
C LYS A 34 14.50 8.34 -3.83
N SER A 35 15.19 8.30 -4.98
CA SER A 35 15.67 7.07 -5.61
C SER A 35 16.91 6.48 -4.94
N THR A 36 17.72 7.29 -4.23
CA THR A 36 18.90 6.81 -3.51
C THR A 36 18.62 6.38 -2.07
N ARG A 37 17.50 6.82 -1.46
CA ARG A 37 17.04 6.29 -0.17
C ARG A 37 16.50 4.88 -0.35
N LYS A 38 17.30 3.90 0.07
CA LYS A 38 16.90 2.49 0.06
C LYS A 38 15.87 2.27 1.16
N LEU A 39 14.68 1.79 0.80
CA LEU A 39 13.71 1.34 1.80
C LEU A 39 14.30 0.14 2.54
N GLU A 40 14.45 0.31 3.86
CA GLU A 40 14.87 -0.75 4.77
C GLU A 40 13.66 -1.33 5.48
N GLU A 41 13.74 -2.63 5.79
CA GLU A 41 12.78 -3.24 6.69
C GLU A 41 12.98 -2.68 8.10
N LYS A 42 11.91 -2.11 8.67
CA LYS A 42 11.86 -1.71 10.08
C LYS A 42 11.44 -2.88 10.96
N SER A 43 10.43 -3.63 10.52
CA SER A 43 9.87 -4.78 11.24
C SER A 43 8.99 -5.62 10.33
N ALA A 44 8.89 -6.92 10.62
CA ALA A 44 7.94 -7.83 10.00
C ALA A 44 7.06 -8.50 11.06
N VAL A 45 5.79 -8.71 10.73
CA VAL A 45 4.86 -9.55 11.50
C VAL A 45 4.26 -10.59 10.59
N SER A 46 3.95 -11.77 11.13
CA SER A 46 3.06 -12.73 10.49
C SER A 46 1.92 -13.15 11.43
N PHE A 47 0.76 -13.44 10.86
CA PHE A 47 -0.34 -14.08 11.58
C PHE A 47 -1.16 -14.93 10.60
N ASP A 48 -1.78 -15.97 11.15
CA ASP A 48 -2.64 -16.89 10.41
C ASP A 48 -4.09 -16.50 10.61
N TRP A 49 -4.88 -16.59 9.54
CA TRP A 49 -6.31 -16.37 9.58
C TRP A 49 -7.06 -17.47 8.83
N GLU A 50 -7.99 -18.11 9.53
CA GLU A 50 -8.88 -19.14 9.01
C GLU A 50 -10.33 -18.61 9.00
N VAL A 51 -11.01 -18.75 7.86
CA VAL A 51 -12.40 -18.30 7.67
C VAL A 51 -13.25 -19.49 7.24
N GLU A 52 -14.28 -19.80 8.03
CA GLU A 52 -15.17 -20.96 7.79
C GLU A 52 -16.34 -20.67 6.84
N GLN A 53 -16.75 -19.41 6.70
CA GLN A 53 -17.97 -19.03 5.97
C GLN A 53 -17.65 -18.09 4.79
N CYS A 54 -16.75 -18.50 3.91
CA CYS A 54 -16.23 -17.63 2.85
C CYS A 54 -17.06 -17.63 1.54
N GLY A 55 -18.27 -18.22 1.54
CA GLY A 55 -19.19 -18.30 0.39
C GLY A 55 -19.92 -16.98 0.09
N GLU A 56 -21.22 -17.02 -0.28
CA GLU A 56 -22.01 -15.80 -0.52
C GLU A 56 -22.10 -14.93 0.75
N LEU A 57 -21.21 -13.95 0.85
CA LEU A 57 -21.13 -13.04 1.97
C LEU A 57 -22.25 -11.99 1.88
N THR A 58 -23.09 -11.93 2.90
CA THR A 58 -24.08 -10.86 3.07
C THR A 58 -23.56 -9.70 3.92
N ARG A 59 -22.41 -9.88 4.57
CA ARG A 59 -21.70 -8.90 5.40
C ARG A 59 -20.20 -9.14 5.32
N PRO A 60 -19.36 -8.12 5.54
CA PRO A 60 -17.92 -8.32 5.62
C PRO A 60 -17.55 -9.23 6.80
N ILE A 61 -16.62 -10.15 6.57
CA ILE A 61 -16.01 -10.96 7.63
C ILE A 61 -14.73 -10.29 8.08
N THR A 62 -14.52 -10.15 9.38
CA THR A 62 -13.32 -9.55 9.96
C THR A 62 -12.56 -10.56 10.81
N SER A 63 -11.24 -10.52 10.76
CA SER A 63 -10.41 -11.18 11.75
C SER A 63 -10.47 -10.47 13.10
N ASP A 64 -9.93 -11.11 14.14
CA ASP A 64 -9.50 -10.41 15.33
C ASP A 64 -8.44 -9.34 15.00
N THR A 65 -8.31 -8.37 15.91
CA THR A 65 -7.26 -7.35 15.79
C THR A 65 -5.95 -7.90 16.34
N PHE A 66 -4.89 -7.81 15.53
CA PHE A 66 -3.54 -8.20 15.92
C PHE A 66 -2.67 -6.96 16.11
N SER A 67 -1.81 -7.00 17.13
CA SER A 67 -0.97 -5.86 17.52
C SER A 67 0.49 -6.10 17.17
N THR A 68 1.16 -5.08 16.65
CA THR A 68 2.56 -5.10 16.24
C THR A 68 3.29 -3.84 16.67
N GLY A 69 3.95 -3.94 17.82
CA GLY A 69 4.47 -2.76 18.50
C GLY A 69 3.34 -1.79 18.80
N GLU A 70 3.39 -0.59 18.22
CA GLU A 70 2.38 0.46 18.38
C GLU A 70 1.23 0.36 17.36
N ASN A 71 1.36 -0.51 16.34
CA ASN A 71 0.38 -0.63 15.27
C ASN A 71 -0.64 -1.73 15.59
N LYS A 72 -1.89 -1.51 15.21
CA LYS A 72 -2.94 -2.53 15.26
C LYS A 72 -3.52 -2.73 13.88
N TRP A 73 -3.79 -3.98 13.56
CA TRP A 73 -4.21 -4.37 12.22
C TRP A 73 -5.36 -5.36 12.29
N ARG A 74 -6.10 -5.45 11.19
CA ARG A 74 -7.22 -6.38 11.01
C ARG A 74 -7.33 -6.79 9.55
N CYS A 75 -7.61 -8.05 9.31
CA CYS A 75 -8.02 -8.52 7.99
C CYS A 75 -9.53 -8.47 7.85
N LEU A 76 -10.00 -8.23 6.63
CA LEU A 76 -11.41 -8.39 6.32
C LEU A 76 -11.63 -8.83 4.88
N ILE A 77 -12.71 -9.59 4.69
CA ILE A 77 -13.20 -10.00 3.38
C ILE A 77 -14.53 -9.30 3.16
N THR A 78 -14.62 -8.52 2.10
CA THR A 78 -15.85 -7.79 1.75
C THR A 78 -16.81 -8.67 0.95
N GLU A 79 -18.08 -8.29 0.91
CA GLU A 79 -19.13 -8.88 0.03
C GLU A 79 -18.75 -8.89 -1.47
N LYS A 80 -17.83 -8.01 -1.90
CA LYS A 80 -17.31 -7.94 -3.27
C LYS A 80 -16.02 -8.75 -3.48
N ASN A 81 -15.79 -9.75 -2.63
CA ASN A 81 -14.61 -10.62 -2.65
C ASN A 81 -13.27 -9.87 -2.61
N ASN A 82 -13.16 -8.77 -1.87
CA ASN A 82 -11.88 -8.12 -1.62
C ASN A 82 -11.30 -8.61 -0.30
N LEU A 83 -10.05 -9.03 -0.33
CA LEU A 83 -9.25 -9.29 0.87
C LEU A 83 -8.47 -8.02 1.21
N LEU A 84 -8.85 -7.38 2.31
CA LEU A 84 -8.33 -6.08 2.74
C LEU A 84 -7.65 -6.20 4.12
N PHE A 85 -6.60 -5.41 4.29
CA PHE A 85 -5.82 -5.26 5.51
C PHE A 85 -5.97 -3.83 5.98
N GLN A 86 -6.62 -3.66 7.12
CA GLN A 86 -6.87 -2.37 7.73
C GLN A 86 -5.79 -2.06 8.78
N LEU A 87 -5.21 -0.87 8.70
CA LEU A 87 -4.41 -0.30 9.79
C LEU A 87 -5.39 0.28 10.83
N VAL A 88 -5.80 -0.54 11.79
CA VAL A 88 -6.81 -0.18 12.81
C VAL A 88 -6.33 0.93 13.73
N SER A 89 -5.06 0.93 14.11
CA SER A 89 -4.47 2.00 14.91
C SER A 89 -2.99 2.16 14.62
N SER A 90 -2.53 3.41 14.56
CA SER A 90 -1.11 3.74 14.41
C SER A 90 -0.86 5.18 14.80
N ARG A 91 0.30 5.44 15.41
CA ARG A 91 0.72 6.80 15.74
C ARG A 91 0.99 7.66 14.49
N ASP A 92 1.65 7.07 13.50
CA ASP A 92 2.10 7.74 12.28
C ASP A 92 1.68 6.93 11.03
N PRO A 93 1.63 7.52 9.83
CA PRO A 93 1.43 6.77 8.60
C PRO A 93 2.51 5.68 8.43
N GLN A 94 2.09 4.47 8.08
CA GLN A 94 2.99 3.32 7.92
C GLN A 94 3.15 2.96 6.45
N THR A 95 4.38 2.98 5.96
CA THR A 95 4.72 2.40 4.66
C THR A 95 4.92 0.90 4.81
N VAL A 96 4.16 0.10 4.07
CA VAL A 96 4.15 -1.36 4.22
C VAL A 96 4.26 -2.10 2.89
N GLN A 97 4.87 -3.28 2.93
CA GLN A 97 4.73 -4.33 1.93
C GLN A 97 4.00 -5.51 2.59
N ILE A 98 2.86 -5.90 2.02
CA ILE A 98 2.05 -7.01 2.54
C ILE A 98 2.24 -8.21 1.62
N ARG A 99 2.50 -9.37 2.22
CA ARG A 99 2.54 -10.66 1.53
C ARG A 99 1.48 -11.58 2.10
N ILE A 100 0.87 -12.38 1.25
CA ILE A 100 -0.24 -13.26 1.62
C ILE A 100 0.14 -14.64 1.10
N LEU A 101 0.27 -15.59 2.01
CA LEU A 101 0.42 -16.99 1.68
C LEU A 101 -0.98 -17.61 1.75
N LYS A 102 -1.53 -17.94 0.60
CA LYS A 102 -2.76 -18.72 0.47
C LYS A 102 -2.40 -20.19 0.63
N GLU A 103 -3.11 -20.89 1.50
CA GLU A 103 -2.98 -22.34 1.66
C GLU A 103 -4.23 -23.03 1.10
N LYS A 104 -4.05 -23.82 0.04
CA LYS A 104 -5.10 -24.63 -0.55
C LYS A 104 -4.66 -26.09 -0.59
N SER A 105 -5.26 -26.89 0.29
CA SER A 105 -4.98 -28.32 0.42
C SER A 105 -3.49 -28.59 0.74
N GLN A 106 -2.66 -28.92 -0.25
CA GLN A 106 -1.21 -29.11 -0.09
C GLN A 106 -0.37 -28.07 -0.85
N GLU A 107 -1.01 -27.17 -1.59
CA GLU A 107 -0.36 -26.12 -2.36
C GLU A 107 -0.36 -24.80 -1.58
N LYS A 108 0.76 -24.09 -1.68
CA LYS A 108 0.92 -22.76 -1.11
C LYS A 108 1.23 -21.76 -2.20
N GLU A 109 0.45 -20.69 -2.25
CA GLU A 109 0.58 -19.63 -3.26
C GLU A 109 0.89 -18.30 -2.58
N LEU A 110 1.96 -17.63 -3.01
CA LEU A 110 2.40 -16.37 -2.43
C LEU A 110 1.97 -15.18 -3.29
N PHE A 111 1.17 -14.29 -2.72
CA PHE A 111 0.81 -13.01 -3.30
C PHE A 111 1.60 -11.89 -2.62
N VAL A 112 2.18 -11.00 -3.41
CA VAL A 112 2.89 -9.82 -2.92
C VAL A 112 2.15 -8.58 -3.38
N LEU A 113 1.61 -7.82 -2.45
CA LEU A 113 0.97 -6.55 -2.76
C LEU A 113 2.00 -5.49 -3.11
N GLN A 114 1.60 -4.56 -3.98
CA GLN A 114 2.37 -3.33 -4.15
C GLN A 114 2.49 -2.59 -2.82
N GLN A 115 3.64 -1.97 -2.61
CA GLN A 115 3.90 -1.16 -1.43
C GLN A 115 2.89 -0.02 -1.33
N ALA A 116 2.35 0.18 -0.14
CA ALA A 116 1.39 1.25 0.15
C ALA A 116 1.81 2.00 1.42
N THR A 117 1.38 3.26 1.55
CA THR A 117 1.46 4.00 2.80
C THR A 117 0.05 4.20 3.34
N LEU A 118 -0.19 3.72 4.56
CA LEU A 118 -1.50 3.72 5.20
C LEU A 118 -1.52 4.59 6.43
N LYS A 119 -2.60 5.34 6.60
CA LYS A 119 -2.98 6.03 7.85
C LYS A 119 -3.91 5.15 8.67
N GLU A 120 -4.10 5.52 9.94
CA GLU A 120 -5.10 4.90 10.79
C GLU A 120 -6.49 4.90 10.10
N GLY A 121 -7.16 3.75 10.11
CA GLY A 121 -8.44 3.48 9.48
C GLY A 121 -8.35 3.07 8.00
N GLU A 122 -7.26 3.37 7.30
CA GLU A 122 -7.11 3.04 5.88
C GLU A 122 -6.89 1.54 5.64
N MET A 123 -7.25 1.09 4.44
CA MET A 123 -7.24 -0.30 4.03
C MET A 123 -6.46 -0.47 2.73
N TRP A 124 -5.72 -1.56 2.62
CA TRP A 124 -5.05 -1.99 1.39
C TRP A 124 -5.25 -3.47 1.17
N GLY A 125 -5.25 -3.94 -0.07
CA GLY A 125 -5.53 -5.34 -0.33
C GLY A 125 -5.58 -5.69 -1.80
N LEU A 126 -6.23 -6.81 -2.08
CA LEU A 126 -6.46 -7.30 -3.45
C LEU A 126 -7.91 -7.74 -3.63
N ASN A 127 -8.33 -7.79 -4.89
CA ASN A 127 -9.58 -8.45 -5.27
C ASN A 127 -9.32 -9.95 -5.50
N MET A 128 -10.24 -10.78 -5.02
CA MET A 128 -10.28 -12.23 -5.21
C MET A 128 -11.43 -12.55 -6.19
N PRO A 129 -11.20 -12.45 -7.51
CA PRO A 129 -12.28 -12.54 -8.50
C PRO A 129 -12.99 -13.91 -8.50
N ASP A 130 -12.29 -14.97 -8.12
CA ASP A 130 -12.82 -16.32 -7.97
C ASP A 130 -12.53 -16.82 -6.55
N ILE A 131 -13.43 -16.51 -5.62
CA ILE A 131 -13.26 -16.83 -4.19
C ILE A 131 -13.24 -18.34 -3.93
N ASP A 132 -13.90 -19.13 -4.77
CA ASP A 132 -13.91 -20.59 -4.67
C ASP A 132 -12.50 -21.16 -4.89
N ASN A 133 -11.68 -20.50 -5.71
CA ASN A 133 -10.28 -20.87 -5.86
C ASN A 133 -9.42 -20.56 -4.61
N TRP A 134 -9.92 -19.77 -3.67
CA TRP A 134 -9.23 -19.45 -2.41
C TRP A 134 -9.60 -20.39 -1.28
N ILE A 135 -10.75 -21.07 -1.39
CA ILE A 135 -11.26 -21.97 -0.38
C ILE A 135 -10.63 -23.37 -0.57
N GLY A 136 -10.17 -23.97 0.53
CA GLY A 136 -9.63 -25.32 0.54
C GLY A 136 -10.72 -26.40 0.53
N ASP A 137 -10.34 -27.66 0.34
CA ASP A 137 -11.27 -28.80 0.25
C ASP A 137 -12.13 -28.99 1.51
N ASN A 138 -11.71 -28.43 2.65
CA ASN A 138 -12.45 -28.43 3.90
C ASN A 138 -13.49 -27.30 4.00
N GLY A 139 -13.71 -26.53 2.93
CA GLY A 139 -14.63 -25.39 2.91
C GLY A 139 -14.11 -24.15 3.62
N LYS A 140 -12.83 -24.14 4.05
CA LYS A 140 -12.23 -23.03 4.79
C LYS A 140 -11.21 -22.29 3.93
N LEU A 141 -11.20 -20.97 4.05
CA LEU A 141 -10.09 -20.16 3.57
C LEU A 141 -9.01 -20.11 4.67
N LYS A 142 -7.77 -20.47 4.33
CA LYS A 142 -6.62 -20.33 5.21
C LYS A 142 -5.58 -19.43 4.55
N ILE A 143 -5.22 -18.35 5.24
CA ILE A 143 -4.15 -17.46 4.79
C ILE A 143 -3.18 -17.15 5.92
N THR A 144 -1.90 -17.07 5.59
CA THR A 144 -0.89 -16.42 6.44
C THR A 144 -0.56 -15.07 5.84
N VAL A 145 -0.65 -14.03 6.65
CA VAL A 145 -0.41 -12.66 6.19
C VAL A 145 0.87 -12.18 6.84
N ILE A 146 1.78 -11.64 6.03
CA ILE A 146 3.05 -11.10 6.49
C ILE A 146 3.09 -9.61 6.14
N ILE A 147 3.20 -8.76 7.15
CA ILE A 147 3.25 -7.30 6.97
C ILE A 147 4.66 -6.81 7.31
N TYR A 148 5.35 -6.33 6.29
CA TYR A 148 6.64 -5.66 6.43
C TYR A 148 6.40 -4.16 6.56
N THR A 149 6.78 -3.57 7.69
CA THR A 149 6.84 -2.11 7.85
C THR A 149 8.20 -1.64 7.34
N LEU A 150 8.18 -0.64 6.47
CA LEU A 150 9.36 -0.13 5.80
C LEU A 150 9.70 1.28 6.30
N LYS A 151 10.98 1.60 6.36
CA LYS A 151 11.51 2.93 6.69
C LYS A 151 12.48 3.39 5.59
N PHE A 152 12.59 4.70 5.41
CA PHE A 152 13.59 5.33 4.55
C PHE A 152 14.85 5.69 5.33
#